data_AF-A0A1B6FIH6-F1
#
_entry.id   AF-A0A1B6FIH6-F1
#
_cell.length_a   1.000
_cell.length_b   1.000
_cell.length_c   1.000
_cell.angle_alpha   90.00
_cell.angle_beta   90.00
_cell.angle_gamma   90.00
#
_symmetry.space_group_name_H-M   'P 1'
#
loop_
_entity.id
_entity.type
_entity.pdbx_description
1 polymer ?
#
loop_
_entity_poly.entity_id
_entity_poly.type
_entity_poly.pdbx_seq_one_letter_code
_entity_poly.pdbx_strand_id
1 'polypeptide(L)'
;PTQNDKKLDKEKKLKDQKEINMIFKPVQAQKVAKGADPKSILCAFFKQGQCTKGDKCKFSHDLNIERKSEKRSLYVDERDPEKDDITQWDNEKLLEVVEK
;
A
#
# COMPACT_ATOMS: atom_id res chain seq x y z
N PRO A 1 9.69 34.14 31.90
CA PRO A 1 8.93 33.49 30.80
C PRO A 1 7.58 32.95 31.31
N THR A 2 6.48 33.53 30.85
CA THR A 2 5.13 33.16 31.28
C THR A 2 4.77 31.76 30.74
N GLN A 3 3.81 31.08 31.35
CA GLN A 3 3.39 29.75 30.86
C GLN A 3 2.85 29.78 29.43
N ASN A 4 2.39 30.95 28.96
CA ASN A 4 1.85 31.14 27.62
C ASN A 4 2.98 31.19 26.56
N ASP A 5 4.11 31.82 26.87
CA ASP A 5 5.29 31.88 25.98
C ASP A 5 5.85 30.48 25.69
N LYS A 6 5.88 29.61 26.72
CA LYS A 6 6.36 28.22 26.59
C LYS A 6 5.47 27.38 25.66
N LYS A 7 4.16 27.66 25.61
CA LYS A 7 3.21 26.96 24.75
C LYS A 7 3.39 27.37 23.28
N LEU A 8 3.62 28.66 23.04
CA LEU A 8 3.86 29.21 21.70
C LEU A 8 5.16 28.67 21.09
N ASP A 9 6.24 28.61 21.86
CA ASP A 9 7.53 28.05 21.43
C ASP A 9 7.42 26.55 21.10
N LYS A 10 6.62 25.81 21.88
CA LYS A 10 6.37 24.38 21.61
C LYS A 10 5.60 24.17 20.31
N GLU A 11 4.66 25.04 20.00
CA GLU A 11 3.90 24.99 18.74
C GLU A 11 4.77 25.35 17.53
N LYS A 12 5.61 26.39 17.64
CA LYS A 12 6.57 26.76 16.58
C LYS A 12 7.54 25.61 16.29
N LYS A 13 8.17 25.04 17.31
CA LYS A 13 9.05 23.86 17.16
C LYS A 13 8.35 22.67 16.49
N LEU A 14 7.06 22.46 16.79
CA LEU A 14 6.28 21.40 16.15
C LEU A 14 5.98 21.70 14.67
N LYS A 15 5.70 22.97 14.32
CA LYS A 15 5.54 23.41 12.93
C LYS A 15 6.84 23.24 12.16
N ASP A 16 7.96 23.73 12.70
CA ASP A 16 9.29 23.59 12.09
C ASP A 16 9.64 22.11 11.89
N GLN A 17 9.36 21.24 12.88
CA GLN A 17 9.58 19.81 12.76
C GLN A 17 8.71 19.16 11.67
N LYS A 18 7.46 19.61 11.51
CA LYS A 18 6.57 19.14 10.43
C LYS A 18 7.07 19.60 9.06
N GLU A 19 7.50 20.85 8.94
CA GLU A 19 8.08 21.39 7.70
C GLU A 19 9.35 20.63 7.31
N ILE A 20 10.25 20.39 8.27
CA ILE A 20 11.46 19.57 8.06
C ILE A 20 11.08 18.16 7.61
N ASN A 21 10.09 17.51 8.24
CA ASN A 21 9.65 16.17 7.83
C ASN A 21 8.98 16.16 6.44
N MET A 22 8.30 17.24 6.05
CA MET A 22 7.71 17.38 4.72
C MET A 22 8.77 17.56 3.62
N ILE A 23 9.85 18.28 3.93
CA ILE A 23 10.96 18.53 3.01
C ILE A 23 11.84 17.28 2.88
N PHE A 24 12.22 16.67 4.01
CA PHE A 24 13.19 15.58 4.02
C PHE A 24 12.59 14.19 3.84
N LYS A 25 11.26 14.05 3.67
CA LYS A 25 10.48 12.80 3.49
C LYS A 25 11.31 11.53 3.79
N PRO A 26 11.67 11.30 5.06
CA PRO A 26 12.65 10.27 5.38
C PRO A 26 12.13 8.92 4.88
N VAL A 27 12.98 8.21 4.13
CA VAL A 27 12.67 6.88 3.61
C VAL A 27 12.27 6.01 4.80
N GLN A 28 11.00 5.62 4.90
CA GLN A 28 10.57 4.72 5.98
C GLN A 28 11.20 3.34 5.78
N ALA A 29 11.77 2.79 6.86
CA ALA A 29 12.35 1.45 6.82
C ALA A 29 11.26 0.42 6.49
N GLN A 30 11.44 -0.30 5.39
CA GLN A 30 10.48 -1.27 4.86
C GLN A 30 10.42 -2.49 5.77
N LYS A 31 9.30 -2.67 6.48
CA LYS A 31 9.05 -3.85 7.32
C LYS A 31 8.64 -5.01 6.42
N VAL A 32 9.46 -6.06 6.39
CA VAL A 32 9.21 -7.29 5.61
C VAL A 32 8.60 -8.34 6.53
N ALA A 33 7.55 -9.04 6.08
CA ALA A 33 6.99 -10.17 6.80
C ALA A 33 8.03 -11.31 6.89
N LYS A 34 8.13 -11.98 8.05
CA LYS A 34 9.02 -13.15 8.23
C LYS A 34 8.57 -14.25 7.28
N GLY A 35 9.33 -14.48 6.21
CA GLY A 35 9.05 -15.50 5.19
C GLY A 35 8.98 -14.96 3.75
N ALA A 36 8.96 -13.63 3.55
CA ALA A 36 9.05 -13.06 2.21
C ALA A 36 10.52 -12.90 1.78
N ASP A 37 10.85 -13.38 0.59
CA ASP A 37 12.20 -13.26 0.03
C ASP A 37 12.55 -11.77 -0.18
N PRO A 38 13.65 -11.28 0.40
CA PRO A 38 13.97 -9.85 0.38
C PRO A 38 14.25 -9.34 -1.04
N LYS A 39 14.72 -10.21 -1.95
CA LYS A 39 14.94 -9.89 -3.37
C LYS A 39 13.64 -9.86 -4.21
N SER A 40 12.51 -10.34 -3.68
CA SER A 40 11.20 -10.23 -4.35
C SER A 40 10.49 -8.89 -4.07
N ILE A 41 11.12 -8.03 -3.27
CA ILE A 41 10.60 -6.77 -2.77
C ILE A 41 11.46 -5.63 -3.29
N LEU A 42 10.82 -4.59 -3.81
CA LEU A 42 11.50 -3.39 -4.29
C LEU A 42 12.11 -2.61 -3.11
N CYS A 43 13.34 -2.14 -3.26
CA CYS A 43 14.04 -1.35 -2.26
C CYS A 43 13.44 0.07 -2.12
N ALA A 44 12.88 0.43 -0.96
CA ALA A 44 12.38 1.78 -0.70
C ALA A 44 13.43 2.90 -0.93
N PHE A 45 14.70 2.63 -0.59
CA PHE A 45 15.78 3.59 -0.83
C PHE A 45 16.11 3.73 -2.32
N PHE A 46 15.96 2.65 -3.10
CA PHE A 46 16.18 2.71 -4.55
C PHE A 46 15.05 3.47 -5.24
N LYS A 47 13.80 3.27 -4.80
CA LYS A 47 12.64 4.04 -5.29
C LYS A 47 12.82 5.55 -5.13
N GLN A 48 13.49 5.97 -4.06
CA GLN A 48 13.77 7.38 -3.77
C GLN A 48 15.14 7.84 -4.28
N GLY A 49 15.90 6.99 -4.97
CA GLY A 49 17.24 7.33 -5.52
C GLY A 49 18.34 7.47 -4.47
N GLN A 50 18.12 7.03 -3.23
CA GLN A 50 19.05 7.15 -2.11
C GLN A 50 19.74 5.83 -1.74
N CYS A 51 19.60 4.77 -2.54
CA CYS A 51 20.22 3.49 -2.24
C CYS A 51 21.73 3.51 -2.52
N THR A 52 22.54 3.40 -1.47
CA THR A 52 24.01 3.33 -1.55
C THR A 52 24.54 1.91 -1.68
N LYS A 53 23.68 0.89 -1.64
CA LYS A 53 24.08 -0.52 -1.57
C LYS A 53 24.35 -1.15 -2.95
N GLY A 54 23.93 -0.49 -4.03
CA GLY A 54 24.10 -0.99 -5.41
C GLY A 54 23.62 -2.43 -5.57
N ASP A 55 24.39 -3.26 -6.28
CA ASP A 55 24.04 -4.64 -6.58
C ASP A 55 24.05 -5.58 -5.37
N LYS A 56 24.64 -5.15 -4.25
CA LYS A 56 24.67 -5.91 -2.99
C LYS A 56 23.45 -5.60 -2.11
N CYS A 57 22.47 -4.87 -2.63
CA CYS A 57 21.25 -4.60 -1.89
C CYS A 57 20.49 -5.90 -1.58
N LYS A 58 20.01 -6.04 -0.34
CA LYS A 58 19.16 -7.17 0.07
C LYS A 58 17.81 -7.15 -0.66
N PHE A 59 17.39 -5.97 -1.08
CA PHE A 59 16.15 -5.69 -1.79
C PHE A 59 16.40 -5.50 -3.28
N SER A 60 15.40 -5.73 -4.11
CA SER A 60 15.55 -5.58 -5.56
C SER A 60 15.55 -4.13 -6.01
N HIS A 61 16.37 -3.85 -7.02
CA HIS A 61 16.42 -2.59 -7.77
C HIS A 61 15.64 -2.68 -9.09
N ASP A 62 14.86 -3.74 -9.29
CA ASP A 62 13.98 -3.84 -10.45
C ASP A 62 12.66 -3.12 -10.17
N LEU A 63 12.44 -1.98 -10.86
CA LEU A 63 11.21 -1.19 -10.84
C LEU A 63 9.99 -1.98 -11.30
N ASN A 64 10.19 -3.06 -12.06
CA ASN A 64 9.12 -3.89 -12.57
C ASN A 64 8.46 -4.75 -11.47
N ILE A 65 9.16 -4.99 -10.36
CA ILE A 65 8.63 -5.77 -9.22
C ILE A 65 7.48 -5.03 -8.49
N GLU A 66 7.48 -3.70 -8.50
CA GLU A 66 6.40 -2.91 -7.92
C GLU A 66 5.13 -2.95 -8.78
N ARG A 67 5.24 -3.24 -10.08
CA ARG A 67 4.09 -3.44 -10.97
C ARG A 67 3.45 -4.82 -10.82
N LYS A 68 3.40 -5.38 -9.62
CA LYS A 68 2.46 -6.46 -9.30
C LYS A 68 1.05 -5.87 -9.36
N SER A 69 0.57 -5.58 -10.58
CA SER A 69 -0.84 -5.38 -10.86
C SER A 69 -1.54 -6.60 -10.29
N GLU A 70 -2.59 -6.39 -9.52
CA GLU A 70 -3.42 -7.48 -9.03
C GLU A 70 -3.71 -8.41 -10.21
N LYS A 71 -3.49 -9.72 -10.02
CA LYS A 71 -3.76 -10.69 -11.08
C LYS A 71 -5.25 -10.57 -11.37
N ARG A 72 -5.60 -9.95 -12.49
CA ARG A 72 -6.99 -9.89 -12.97
C ARG A 72 -7.48 -11.34 -13.00
N SER A 73 -8.48 -11.65 -12.17
CA SER A 73 -9.00 -13.00 -12.10
C SER A 73 -9.65 -13.32 -13.44
N LEU A 74 -9.16 -14.36 -14.12
CA LEU A 74 -9.77 -14.86 -15.36
C LEU A 74 -11.25 -15.24 -15.18
N TYR A 75 -11.66 -15.52 -13.95
CA TYR A 75 -13.00 -15.95 -13.58
C TYR A 75 -13.95 -14.81 -13.15
N VAL A 76 -13.45 -13.57 -13.02
CA VAL A 76 -14.28 -12.43 -12.63
C VAL A 76 -14.32 -11.47 -13.80
N ASP A 77 -15.42 -11.51 -14.56
CA ASP A 77 -15.67 -10.54 -15.61
C ASP A 77 -16.22 -9.25 -14.99
N GLU A 78 -15.39 -8.22 -14.91
CA GLU A 78 -15.78 -6.90 -14.39
C GLU A 78 -16.83 -6.18 -15.25
N ARG A 79 -17.12 -6.67 -16.46
CA ARG A 79 -18.18 -6.13 -17.33
C ARG A 79 -19.56 -6.63 -16.93
N ASP A 80 -19.63 -7.66 -16.11
CA ASP A 80 -20.85 -8.24 -15.58
C ASP A 80 -20.98 -7.87 -14.08
N PRO A 81 -21.70 -6.79 -13.74
CA PRO A 81 -21.87 -6.38 -12.35
C PRO A 81 -22.80 -7.32 -11.57
N GLU A 82 -23.60 -8.14 -12.25
CA GLU A 82 -24.43 -9.17 -11.61
C GLU A 82 -23.61 -10.45 -11.48
N LYS A 83 -22.82 -10.53 -10.41
CA LYS A 83 -22.42 -11.85 -9.92
C LYS A 83 -23.70 -12.58 -9.51
N ASP A 84 -24.21 -13.43 -10.41
CA ASP A 84 -25.27 -14.41 -10.13
C ASP A 84 -24.75 -15.43 -9.09
N ASP A 85 -24.60 -14.96 -7.86
CA ASP A 85 -24.31 -15.82 -6.73
C ASP A 85 -25.61 -16.52 -6.34
N ILE A 86 -25.64 -17.85 -6.49
CA ILE A 86 -26.79 -18.70 -6.15
C ILE A 86 -27.24 -18.50 -4.69
N THR A 87 -26.36 -17.98 -3.83
CA THR A 87 -26.67 -17.66 -2.43
C THR A 87 -27.63 -16.47 -2.26
N GLN A 88 -27.81 -15.64 -3.30
CA GLN A 88 -28.73 -14.49 -3.31
C GLN A 88 -30.03 -14.76 -4.08
N TRP A 89 -30.30 -16.00 -4.51
CA TRP A 89 -31.55 -16.31 -5.22
C TRP A 89 -32.71 -16.45 -4.25
N ASP A 90 -33.76 -15.65 -4.45
CA ASP A 90 -35.01 -15.78 -3.72
C ASP A 90 -35.79 -17.05 -4.15
N ASN A 91 -36.71 -17.51 -3.29
CA ASN A 91 -37.47 -18.74 -3.49
C ASN A 91 -38.22 -18.80 -4.84
N GLU A 92 -38.67 -17.65 -5.37
CA GLU A 92 -39.34 -17.57 -6.66
C GLU A 92 -38.38 -17.87 -7.84
N LYS A 93 -37.18 -17.28 -7.84
CA LYS A 93 -36.14 -17.53 -8.86
C LYS A 93 -35.64 -18.99 -8.80
N LEU A 94 -35.61 -19.59 -7.60
CA LEU A 94 -35.27 -21.00 -7.42
C LEU A 94 -36.33 -21.92 -8.03
N LEU A 95 -37.61 -21.63 -7.84
CA LEU A 95 -38.71 -22.42 -8.41
C LEU A 95 -38.70 -22.37 -9.95
N GLU A 96 -38.50 -21.18 -10.53
CA GLU A 96 -38.46 -21.00 -11.99
C GLU A 96 -37.35 -21.82 -12.66
N VAL A 97 -36.18 -21.92 -12.04
CA VAL A 97 -35.05 -22.70 -12.57
C VAL A 97 -35.27 -24.21 -12.43
N VAL A 98 -35.98 -24.67 -11.38
CA VAL A 98 -36.27 -26.09 -11.15
C VAL A 98 -37.39 -26.61 -12.07
N GLU A 99 -38.33 -25.75 -12.42
CA GLU A 99 -39.48 -26.10 -13.24
C GLU A 99 -39.19 -26.05 -14.75
N LYS A 100 -38.05 -25.46 -15.14
CA LYS A 100 -37.56 -25.33 -16.52
C LYS A 100 -36.60 -26.45 -16.90
#